data_AF-A0A926X272-F1
#
_entry.id   AF-A0A926X272-F1
#
_cell.length_a   1.000
_cell.length_b   1.000
_cell.length_c   1.000
_cell.angle_alpha   90.00
_cell.angle_beta   90.00
_cell.angle_gamma   90.00
#
_symmetry.space_group_name_H-M   'P 1'
#
loop_
_entity.id
_entity.type
_entity.pdbx_description
1 polymer ?
#
loop_
_entity_poly.entity_id
_entity_poly.type
_entity_poly.pdbx_seq_one_letter_code
_entity_poly.pdbx_strand_id
1 'polypeptide(L)'
;MIPHLFNALPLTSAQIQRLPPAALAYVGDAVYELYIRTYYLMPPKRLQAYHKQVVDQVRAEGQARHLRSLEPHLTAVELEVIKRGRNAATNRPKRVDPDVYQQATGLEALIGYLYLTDLHRLMHLLGQLEFDVPPGDSLEI
;
A
#
# COMPACT_ATOMS: atom_id res chain seq x y z
N MET A 1 -1.13 -4.03 20.72
CA MET A 1 -0.27 -2.83 20.68
C MET A 1 1.16 -3.32 20.44
N ILE A 2 1.73 -3.09 19.25
CA ILE A 2 3.07 -3.55 18.87
C ILE A 2 3.95 -2.29 18.73
N PRO A 3 4.54 -1.74 19.82
CA PRO A 3 5.15 -0.41 19.77
C PRO A 3 6.59 -0.41 19.26
N HIS A 4 7.19 -1.59 18.97
CA HIS A 4 8.65 -1.71 18.86
C HIS A 4 9.18 -2.40 17.59
N LEU A 5 8.32 -2.89 16.69
CA LEU A 5 8.81 -3.42 15.40
C LEU A 5 9.30 -2.32 14.44
N PHE A 6 9.01 -1.05 14.76
CA PHE A 6 9.16 0.09 13.86
C PHE A 6 9.95 1.22 14.50
N ASN A 7 11.07 0.91 15.16
CA ASN A 7 12.04 1.96 15.50
C ASN A 7 12.63 2.42 14.15
N ALA A 8 12.06 3.51 13.61
CA ALA A 8 12.43 4.03 12.31
C ALA A 8 13.95 4.19 12.25
N LEU A 9 14.53 3.79 11.12
CA LEU A 9 15.95 3.99 10.83
C LEU A 9 16.36 5.40 11.26
N PRO A 10 17.58 5.63 11.78
CA PRO A 10 18.05 6.95 12.21
C PRO A 10 18.30 7.87 11.00
N LEU A 11 17.21 8.17 10.29
CA LEU A 11 17.16 8.94 9.06
C LEU A 11 16.30 10.17 9.32
N THR A 12 16.82 11.32 8.95
CA THR A 12 16.07 12.56 8.89
C THR A 12 15.06 12.51 7.74
N SER A 13 14.01 13.33 7.82
CA SER A 13 13.03 13.48 6.73
C SER A 13 13.71 13.84 5.39
N ALA A 14 14.79 14.63 5.43
CA ALA A 14 15.58 14.97 4.25
C ALA A 14 16.30 13.77 3.63
N GLN A 15 16.82 12.84 4.46
CA GLN A 15 17.41 11.59 3.97
C GLN A 15 16.34 10.67 3.36
N ILE A 16 15.18 10.56 3.99
CA ILE A 16 14.07 9.74 3.49
C ILE A 16 13.57 10.23 2.13
N GLN A 17 13.44 11.54 1.93
CA GLN A 17 13.05 12.13 0.64
C GLN A 17 14.02 11.79 -0.50
N ARG A 18 15.30 11.56 -0.17
CA ARG A 18 16.37 11.20 -1.13
C ARG A 18 16.50 9.70 -1.37
N LEU A 19 15.75 8.86 -0.65
CA LEU A 19 15.77 7.42 -0.89
C LEU A 19 15.31 7.10 -2.32
N PRO A 20 15.90 6.08 -2.97
CA PRO A 20 15.43 5.62 -4.27
C PRO A 20 13.94 5.22 -4.20
N PRO A 21 13.11 5.60 -5.18
CA PRO A 21 11.69 5.25 -5.16
C PRO A 21 11.45 3.73 -5.11
N ALA A 22 12.31 2.93 -5.75
CA ALA A 22 12.26 1.47 -5.67
C ALA A 22 12.51 0.93 -4.26
N ALA A 23 13.34 1.60 -3.45
CA ALA A 23 13.58 1.21 -2.06
C ALA A 23 12.37 1.56 -1.17
N LEU A 24 11.72 2.69 -1.43
CA LEU A 24 10.45 3.05 -0.77
C LEU A 24 9.35 2.04 -1.14
N ALA A 25 9.21 1.70 -2.42
CA ALA A 25 8.25 0.71 -2.89
C ALA A 25 8.49 -0.67 -2.26
N TYR A 26 9.75 -1.11 -2.17
CA TYR A 26 10.12 -2.37 -1.53
C TYR A 26 9.63 -2.49 -0.08
N VAL A 27 9.81 -1.42 0.74
CA VAL A 27 9.29 -1.42 2.12
C VAL A 27 7.77 -1.27 2.13
N GLY A 28 7.23 -0.44 1.25
CA GLY A 28 5.80 -0.17 1.17
C GLY A 28 4.96 -1.39 0.79
N ASP A 29 5.46 -2.24 -0.11
CA ASP A 29 4.84 -3.53 -0.45
C ASP A 29 4.65 -4.41 0.79
N ALA A 30 5.69 -4.55 1.62
CA ALA A 30 5.62 -5.32 2.87
C ALA A 30 4.62 -4.74 3.88
N VAL A 31 4.59 -3.40 4.03
CA VAL A 31 3.67 -2.71 4.94
C VAL A 31 2.23 -2.85 4.46
N TYR A 32 2.00 -2.71 3.15
CA TYR A 32 0.70 -2.85 2.54
C TYR A 32 0.17 -4.29 2.64
N GLU A 33 0.99 -5.30 2.31
CA GLU A 33 0.68 -6.72 2.48
C GLU A 33 0.25 -7.03 3.93
N LEU A 34 1.00 -6.53 4.92
CA LEU A 34 0.68 -6.73 6.33
C LEU A 34 -0.65 -6.07 6.70
N TYR A 35 -0.91 -4.84 6.23
CA TYR A 35 -2.17 -4.16 6.46
C TYR A 35 -3.36 -4.96 5.91
N ILE A 36 -3.29 -5.40 4.65
CA ILE A 36 -4.34 -6.19 4.00
C ILE A 36 -4.57 -7.53 4.71
N ARG A 37 -3.50 -8.25 5.07
CA ARG A 37 -3.61 -9.49 5.84
C ARG A 37 -4.27 -9.29 7.19
N THR A 38 -3.96 -8.17 7.85
CA THR A 38 -4.55 -7.82 9.15
C THR A 38 -6.02 -7.45 9.00
N TYR A 39 -6.40 -6.72 7.95
CA TYR A 39 -7.78 -6.34 7.65
C TYR A 39 -8.69 -7.58 7.51
N TYR A 40 -8.25 -8.59 6.74
CA TYR A 40 -9.03 -9.81 6.52
C TYR A 40 -8.89 -10.87 7.62
N LEU A 41 -8.09 -10.63 8.66
CA LEU A 41 -7.77 -11.65 9.67
C LEU A 41 -9.02 -12.19 10.39
N MET A 42 -10.00 -11.32 10.60
CA MET A 42 -11.23 -11.62 11.33
C MET A 42 -12.46 -11.55 10.42
N PRO A 43 -13.46 -12.43 10.62
CA PRO A 43 -13.45 -13.58 11.53
C PRO A 43 -12.47 -14.69 11.04
N PRO A 44 -12.12 -15.68 11.90
CA PRO A 44 -11.24 -16.78 11.51
C PRO A 44 -11.78 -17.57 10.29
N LYS A 45 -10.92 -17.80 9.29
CA LYS A 45 -11.26 -18.49 8.03
C LYS A 45 -10.21 -19.55 7.69
N ARG A 46 -10.50 -20.39 6.68
CA ARG A 46 -9.50 -21.32 6.12
C ARG A 46 -8.42 -20.54 5.36
N LEU A 47 -7.18 -21.04 5.37
CA LEU A 47 -6.03 -20.37 4.72
C LEU A 47 -6.27 -20.02 3.24
N GLN A 48 -6.96 -20.88 2.50
CA GLN A 48 -7.31 -20.63 1.09
C GLN A 48 -8.21 -19.40 0.91
N ALA A 49 -9.13 -19.16 1.86
CA ALA A 49 -10.01 -17.99 1.82
C ALA A 49 -9.22 -16.71 2.09
N TYR A 50 -8.34 -16.72 3.12
CA TYR A 50 -7.42 -15.60 3.36
C TYR A 50 -6.57 -15.29 2.12
N HIS A 51 -5.95 -16.30 1.54
CA HIS A 51 -5.10 -16.13 0.36
C HIS A 51 -5.88 -15.51 -0.82
N LYS A 52 -7.10 -15.99 -1.10
CA LYS A 52 -7.94 -15.44 -2.18
C LYS A 52 -8.28 -13.97 -1.95
N GLN A 53 -8.68 -13.60 -0.73
CA GLN A 53 -9.04 -12.21 -0.40
C GLN A 53 -7.83 -11.29 -0.46
N VAL A 54 -6.70 -11.70 0.12
CA VAL A 54 -5.47 -10.91 0.14
C VAL A 54 -4.93 -10.73 -1.27
N VAL A 55 -4.76 -11.81 -2.07
CA VAL A 55 -4.22 -11.74 -3.43
C VAL A 55 -5.00 -10.79 -4.32
N ASP A 56 -6.32 -10.72 -4.16
CA ASP A 56 -7.14 -9.81 -4.97
C ASP A 56 -6.81 -8.33 -4.74
N GLN A 57 -6.41 -7.97 -3.51
CA GLN A 57 -6.03 -6.61 -3.12
C GLN A 57 -4.56 -6.29 -3.37
N VAL A 58 -3.66 -7.27 -3.20
CA VAL A 58 -2.20 -7.05 -3.23
C VAL A 58 -1.59 -7.20 -4.62
N ARG A 59 -2.31 -7.83 -5.55
CA ARG A 59 -1.94 -7.80 -6.98
C ARG A 59 -1.99 -6.39 -7.54
N ALA A 60 -1.24 -6.16 -8.61
CA ALA A 60 -1.07 -4.84 -9.22
C ALA A 60 -2.42 -4.17 -9.60
N GLU A 61 -3.40 -4.94 -10.08
CA GLU A 61 -4.73 -4.41 -10.40
C GLU A 61 -5.48 -3.91 -9.16
N GLY A 62 -5.35 -4.62 -8.03
CA GLY A 62 -5.96 -4.22 -6.75
C GLY A 62 -5.32 -2.96 -6.21
N GLN A 63 -3.99 -2.91 -6.20
CA GLN A 63 -3.22 -1.73 -5.82
C GLN A 63 -3.55 -0.51 -6.69
N ALA A 64 -3.67 -0.69 -8.01
CA ALA A 64 -4.06 0.39 -8.91
C ALA A 64 -5.49 0.91 -8.64
N ARG A 65 -6.42 0.04 -8.21
CA ARG A 65 -7.76 0.48 -7.76
C ARG A 65 -7.68 1.31 -6.49
N HIS A 66 -6.93 0.86 -5.49
CA HIS A 66 -6.73 1.58 -4.24
C HIS A 66 -6.04 2.93 -4.42
N LEU A 67 -5.03 3.02 -5.29
CA LEU A 67 -4.41 4.30 -5.58
C LEU A 67 -5.42 5.30 -6.14
N ARG A 68 -6.29 4.88 -7.07
CA ARG A 68 -7.36 5.72 -7.62
C ARG A 68 -8.37 6.16 -6.56
N SER A 69 -8.76 5.28 -5.62
CA SER A 69 -9.68 5.68 -4.54
C SER A 69 -9.05 6.66 -3.56
N LEU A 70 -7.72 6.62 -3.40
CA LEU A 70 -7.00 7.55 -2.54
C LEU A 70 -6.78 8.93 -3.17
N GLU A 71 -6.76 9.07 -4.51
CA GLU A 71 -6.46 10.33 -5.22
C GLU A 71 -7.12 11.60 -4.62
N PRO A 72 -8.42 11.61 -4.27
CA PRO A 72 -9.07 12.80 -3.69
C PRO A 72 -8.52 13.24 -2.33
N HIS A 73 -7.83 12.35 -1.62
CA HIS A 73 -7.32 12.55 -0.27
C HIS A 73 -5.84 12.95 -0.24
N LEU A 74 -5.15 12.91 -1.39
CA LEU A 74 -3.71 13.10 -1.46
C LEU A 74 -3.30 14.57 -1.51
N THR A 75 -2.20 14.87 -0.83
CA THR A 75 -1.52 16.16 -0.90
C THR A 75 -0.59 16.23 -2.11
N ALA A 76 -0.16 17.44 -2.48
CA ALA A 76 0.79 17.65 -3.56
C ALA A 76 2.12 16.90 -3.35
N VAL A 77 2.61 16.82 -2.10
CA VAL A 77 3.84 16.08 -1.78
C VAL A 77 3.68 14.59 -2.01
N GLU A 78 2.56 14.02 -1.59
CA GLU A 78 2.25 12.59 -1.76
C GLU A 78 2.09 12.22 -3.24
N LEU A 79 1.47 13.09 -4.04
CA LEU A 79 1.37 12.93 -5.50
C LEU A 79 2.74 12.91 -6.18
N GLU A 80 3.69 13.74 -5.74
CA GLU A 80 5.06 13.72 -6.25
C GLU A 80 5.81 12.43 -5.85
N VAL A 81 5.57 11.89 -4.65
CA VAL A 81 6.10 10.58 -4.26
C VAL A 81 5.59 9.49 -5.20
N ILE A 82 4.28 9.44 -5.45
CA ILE A 82 3.65 8.49 -6.38
C ILE A 82 4.27 8.59 -7.77
N LYS A 83 4.37 9.82 -8.31
CA LYS A 83 4.95 10.07 -9.63
C LYS A 83 6.37 9.53 -9.75
N ARG A 84 7.21 9.75 -8.74
CA ARG A 84 8.57 9.17 -8.70
C ARG A 84 8.54 7.64 -8.66
N GLY A 85 7.62 7.05 -7.89
CA GLY A 85 7.41 5.60 -7.85
C GLY A 85 7.02 5.02 -9.21
N ARG A 86 6.01 5.60 -9.88
CA ARG A 86 5.57 5.23 -11.24
C ARG A 86 6.72 5.26 -12.24
N ASN A 87 7.55 6.30 -12.19
CA ASN A 87 8.69 6.45 -13.11
C ASN A 87 9.83 5.44 -12.84
N ALA A 88 9.92 4.90 -11.63
CA ALA A 88 10.93 3.91 -11.26
C ALA A 88 10.52 2.46 -11.59
N ALA A 89 9.28 2.24 -12.04
CA ALA A 89 8.74 0.91 -12.34
C ALA A 89 9.26 0.38 -13.69
N THR A 90 10.52 -0.05 -13.74
CA THR A 90 11.22 -0.45 -14.99
C THR A 90 11.24 -1.95 -15.25
N ASN A 91 11.20 -2.81 -14.22
CA ASN A 91 11.33 -4.27 -14.33
C ASN A 91 10.00 -5.02 -14.20
N ARG A 92 9.01 -4.65 -15.02
CA ARG A 92 7.68 -5.25 -14.93
C ARG A 92 7.59 -6.67 -15.51
N PRO A 93 6.73 -7.55 -14.97
CA PRO A 93 6.38 -8.80 -15.64
C PRO A 93 5.68 -8.54 -16.98
N LYS A 94 5.99 -9.33 -18.02
CA LYS A 94 5.42 -9.16 -19.38
C LYS A 94 3.89 -9.22 -19.45
N ARG A 95 3.25 -9.88 -18.48
CA ARG A 95 1.80 -10.13 -18.46
C ARG A 95 0.99 -9.03 -17.78
N VAL A 96 1.64 -8.09 -17.10
CA VAL A 96 0.96 -7.00 -16.40
C VAL A 96 0.98 -5.77 -17.28
N ASP A 97 -0.17 -5.09 -17.36
CA ASP A 97 -0.27 -3.83 -18.08
C ASP A 97 0.74 -2.80 -17.52
N PRO A 98 1.48 -2.08 -18.39
CA PRO A 98 2.41 -1.03 -17.99
C PRO A 98 1.87 -0.06 -16.94
N ASP A 99 0.69 0.48 -17.19
CA ASP A 99 0.12 1.55 -16.36
C ASP A 99 -0.29 0.94 -15.02
N VAL A 100 -0.96 -0.20 -15.02
CA VAL A 100 -1.33 -0.91 -13.79
C VAL A 100 -0.10 -1.20 -12.91
N TYR A 101 0.99 -1.68 -13.50
CA TYR A 101 2.22 -1.93 -12.75
C TYR A 101 2.83 -0.64 -12.20
N GLN A 102 2.87 0.43 -13.00
CA GLN A 102 3.35 1.73 -12.55
C GLN A 102 2.52 2.27 -11.39
N GLN A 103 1.19 2.20 -11.47
CA GLN A 103 0.28 2.64 -10.42
C GLN A 103 0.52 1.86 -9.12
N ALA A 104 0.66 0.54 -9.21
CA ALA A 104 1.00 -0.29 -8.05
C ALA A 104 2.32 0.14 -7.39
N THR A 105 3.39 0.28 -8.17
CA THR A 105 4.69 0.76 -7.65
C THR A 105 4.61 2.19 -7.07
N GLY A 106 3.74 3.04 -7.64
CA GLY A 106 3.45 4.37 -7.11
C GLY A 106 2.80 4.33 -5.72
N LEU A 107 1.81 3.44 -5.53
CA LEU A 107 1.16 3.22 -4.23
C LEU A 107 2.16 2.67 -3.20
N GLU A 108 2.94 1.65 -3.57
CA GLU A 108 3.97 1.07 -2.71
C GLU A 108 4.98 2.15 -2.27
N ALA A 109 5.44 2.99 -3.20
CA ALA A 109 6.36 4.08 -2.87
C ALA A 109 5.76 5.10 -1.88
N LEU A 110 4.48 5.44 -2.03
CA LEU A 110 3.77 6.31 -1.09
C LEU A 110 3.68 5.67 0.30
N ILE A 111 3.28 4.40 0.37
CA ILE A 111 3.13 3.68 1.63
C ILE A 111 4.48 3.59 2.36
N GLY A 112 5.55 3.24 1.65
CA GLY A 112 6.89 3.21 2.22
C GLY A 112 7.38 4.58 2.70
N TYR A 113 7.08 5.65 1.96
CA TYR A 113 7.39 7.02 2.37
C TYR A 113 6.67 7.42 3.65
N LEU A 114 5.36 7.21 3.73
CA LEU A 114 4.57 7.59 4.90
C LEU A 114 4.90 6.71 6.10
N TYR A 115 5.15 5.42 5.90
CA TYR A 115 5.62 4.54 6.96
C TYR A 115 6.90 5.04 7.64
N LEU A 116 7.81 5.66 6.88
CA LEU A 116 9.07 6.20 7.42
C LEU A 116 8.97 7.64 7.93
N THR A 117 7.95 8.40 7.53
CA THR A 117 7.87 9.84 7.83
C THR A 117 6.69 10.22 8.73
N ASP A 118 5.53 9.58 8.57
CA ASP A 118 4.29 9.91 9.26
C ASP A 118 3.33 8.70 9.29
N LEU A 119 3.46 7.90 10.35
CA LEU A 119 2.61 6.72 10.57
C LEU A 119 1.14 7.09 10.77
N HIS A 120 0.85 8.26 11.34
CA HIS A 120 -0.53 8.72 11.54
C HIS A 120 -1.20 9.02 10.19
N ARG A 121 -0.49 9.71 9.29
CA ARG A 121 -0.96 9.96 7.93
C ARG A 121 -1.12 8.68 7.13
N LEU A 122 -0.19 7.72 7.27
CA LEU A 122 -0.32 6.39 6.67
C LEU A 122 -1.62 5.71 7.12
N MET A 123 -1.85 5.63 8.44
CA MET A 123 -3.05 5.00 8.99
C MET A 123 -4.34 5.69 8.52
N HIS A 124 -4.33 7.03 8.42
CA HIS A 124 -5.47 7.78 7.92
C HIS A 124 -5.81 7.42 6.47
N LEU A 125 -4.81 7.38 5.57
CA LEU A 125 -5.02 7.01 4.17
C LEU A 125 -5.44 5.54 4.02
N LEU A 126 -4.79 4.62 4.74
CA LEU A 126 -5.18 3.20 4.70
C LEU A 126 -6.63 2.99 5.16
N GLY A 127 -7.09 3.78 6.13
CA GLY A 127 -8.49 3.77 6.56
C GLY A 127 -9.51 4.30 5.53
N GLN A 128 -9.06 4.93 4.44
CA GLN A 128 -9.93 5.33 3.31
C GLN A 128 -10.02 4.25 2.23
N LEU A 129 -9.32 3.12 2.38
CA LEU A 129 -9.39 2.05 1.39
C LEU A 129 -10.76 1.37 1.43
N GLU A 130 -11.41 1.36 0.27
CA GLU A 130 -12.66 0.65 0.06
C GLU A 130 -12.34 -0.78 -0.36
N PHE A 131 -12.85 -1.73 0.42
CA PHE A 131 -12.74 -3.15 0.11
C PHE A 131 -14.08 -3.65 -0.37
N ASP A 132 -14.09 -4.40 -1.47
CA ASP A 132 -15.28 -5.14 -1.89
C ASP A 132 -15.66 -6.11 -0.76
N VAL A 133 -16.76 -5.81 -0.07
CA VAL A 133 -17.39 -6.75 0.85
C VAL A 133 -18.08 -7.80 -0.02
N PRO A 134 -17.68 -9.08 0.05
CA PRO A 134 -18.37 -10.10 -0.72
C PRO A 134 -19.86 -10.11 -0.31
N PRO A 135 -20.79 -10.18 -1.27
CA PRO A 135 -22.21 -10.27 -0.96
C PRO A 135 -22.46 -11.50 -0.08
N GLY A 136 -22.87 -11.27 1.18
CA GLY A 136 -23.08 -12.30 2.20
C GLY A 136 -22.39 -12.03 3.55
N ASP A 137 -21.39 -11.15 3.60
CA ASP A 137 -20.70 -10.72 4.84
C ASP A 137 -21.17 -9.31 5.26
N SER A 138 -22.47 -9.03 5.19
CA SER A 138 -23.04 -7.86 5.89
C SER A 138 -22.93 -8.13 7.38
N LEU A 139 -21.86 -7.64 8.00
CA LEU A 139 -21.84 -7.44 9.44
C LEU A 139 -22.91 -6.37 9.73
N GLU A 140 -24.09 -6.82 10.14
CA GLU A 140 -24.99 -5.97 10.92
C GLU A 140 -24.18 -5.48 12.13
N ILE A 141 -23.92 -4.18 12.16
CA ILE A 141 -23.40 -3.46 13.32
C ILE A 141 -24.55 -3.29 14.31
#